data_AF-A0A5C1A5G9-F1
#
_entry.id   AF-A0A5C1A5G9-F1
#
_cell.length_a   1.000
_cell.length_b   1.000
_cell.length_c   1.000
_cell.angle_alpha   90.00
_cell.angle_beta   90.00
_cell.angle_gamma   90.00
#
_symmetry.space_group_name_H-M   'P 1'
#
loop_
_entity.id
_entity.type
_entity.pdbx_description
1 polymer ?
#
loop_
_entity_poly.entity_id
_entity_poly.type
_entity_poly.pdbx_seq_one_letter_code
_entity_poly.pdbx_strand_id
1 'polypeptide(L)'
;MPVTIGTSGRAVTPLRPTGFVEVEGERFEAKLAPGMVVSVEAGGIVVVIGVDRFGLLVRAVGEVPRPESLTGFGTSLTSHAIPNAEDAEKRWKQERWENRVQIAFIIILAAIFPIVGGFAYGLEGLLLGFILDLGAIPFLYFFGGLLP
;
A
#
# COMPACT_ATOMS: atom_id res chain seq x y z
N MET A 1 -2.25 -0.98 -14.66
CA MET A 1 -1.58 -1.82 -15.68
C MET A 1 -0.07 -1.54 -15.68
N PRO A 2 0.83 -2.38 -16.25
CA PRO A 2 2.26 -2.03 -16.31
C PRO A 2 2.50 -0.86 -17.28
N VAL A 3 3.23 0.16 -16.83
CA VAL A 3 3.55 1.35 -17.65
C VAL A 3 4.87 1.11 -18.38
N THR A 4 4.92 1.38 -19.68
CA THR A 4 6.11 1.15 -20.50
C THR A 4 6.96 2.42 -20.62
N ILE A 5 8.29 2.29 -20.59
CA ILE A 5 9.19 3.40 -20.93
C ILE A 5 8.96 3.83 -22.38
N GLY A 6 8.77 5.12 -22.59
CA GLY A 6 8.44 5.71 -23.89
C GLY A 6 6.96 6.02 -24.06
N THR A 7 6.07 5.55 -23.17
CA THR A 7 4.65 5.90 -23.21
C THR A 7 4.47 7.39 -22.93
N SER A 8 3.68 8.05 -23.77
CA SER A 8 3.28 9.45 -23.57
C SER A 8 2.12 9.55 -22.59
N GLY A 9 2.16 10.54 -21.71
CA GLY A 9 1.08 10.90 -20.81
C GLY A 9 0.82 12.40 -20.80
N ARG A 10 -0.15 12.80 -19.97
CA ARG A 10 -0.52 14.20 -19.76
C ARG A 10 -0.38 14.55 -18.28
N ALA A 11 0.22 15.69 -17.97
CA ALA A 11 0.25 16.22 -16.61
C ALA A 11 -1.18 16.58 -16.15
N VAL A 12 -1.67 15.97 -15.08
CA VAL A 12 -2.97 16.31 -14.46
C VAL A 12 -2.82 17.50 -13.53
N THR A 13 -1.70 17.56 -12.81
CA THR A 13 -1.31 18.70 -11.98
C THR A 13 0.01 19.27 -12.49
N PRO A 14 0.36 20.52 -12.17
CA PRO A 14 1.68 21.05 -12.48
C PRO A 14 2.77 20.15 -11.86
N LEU A 15 3.81 19.84 -12.61
CA LEU A 15 4.96 19.06 -12.16
C LEU A 15 6.08 20.02 -11.75
N ARG A 16 6.36 20.16 -10.43
CA ARG A 16 7.38 21.07 -9.88
C ARG A 16 7.95 20.60 -8.51
N PRO A 17 8.96 19.70 -8.45
CA PRO A 17 9.41 18.77 -9.49
C PRO A 17 8.54 17.51 -9.55
N THR A 18 7.65 17.32 -8.57
CA THR A 18 6.68 16.21 -8.50
C THR A 18 5.27 16.69 -8.81
N GLY A 19 4.40 15.75 -9.13
CA GLY A 19 2.97 15.95 -9.31
C GLY A 19 2.33 14.69 -9.91
N PHE A 20 1.17 14.84 -10.55
CA PHE A 20 0.42 13.71 -11.10
C PHE A 20 0.35 13.78 -12.61
N VAL A 21 0.48 12.61 -13.23
CA VAL A 21 0.33 12.41 -14.67
C VAL A 21 -0.72 11.34 -14.95
N GLU A 22 -1.40 11.47 -16.07
CA GLU A 22 -2.32 10.49 -16.59
C GLU A 22 -1.63 9.78 -17.76
N VAL A 23 -1.49 8.46 -17.64
CA VAL A 23 -0.88 7.59 -18.65
C VAL A 23 -1.86 6.45 -18.90
N GLU A 24 -2.29 6.26 -20.15
CA GLU A 24 -3.26 5.22 -20.52
C GLU A 24 -4.59 5.28 -19.72
N GLY A 25 -4.99 6.47 -19.26
CA GLY A 25 -6.21 6.67 -18.47
C GLY A 25 -6.07 6.36 -16.97
N GLU A 26 -4.90 5.93 -16.51
CA GLU A 26 -4.60 5.76 -15.08
C GLU A 26 -3.76 6.94 -14.57
N ARG A 27 -4.00 7.37 -13.33
CA ARG A 27 -3.29 8.48 -12.69
C ARG A 27 -2.12 7.95 -11.86
N PHE A 28 -0.93 8.45 -12.16
CA PHE A 28 0.32 8.08 -11.49
C PHE A 28 0.98 9.30 -10.85
N GLU A 29 1.65 9.08 -9.73
CA GLU A 29 2.60 10.05 -9.20
C GLU A 29 3.86 10.04 -10.08
N ALA A 30 4.30 11.23 -10.46
CA ALA A 30 5.44 11.41 -11.35
C ALA A 30 6.36 12.53 -10.88
N LYS A 31 7.63 12.37 -11.22
CA LYS A 31 8.71 13.30 -10.94
C LYS A 31 9.42 13.66 -12.24
N LEU A 32 9.69 14.95 -12.41
CA LEU A 32 10.49 15.45 -13.52
C LEU A 32 11.93 14.94 -13.42
N ALA A 33 12.43 14.48 -14.56
CA ALA A 33 13.83 14.09 -14.70
C ALA A 33 14.77 15.27 -14.35
N PRO A 34 15.79 15.05 -13.52
CA PRO A 34 16.73 16.10 -13.17
C PRO A 34 17.49 16.59 -14.41
N GLY A 35 17.63 17.91 -14.55
CA GLY A 35 18.48 18.55 -15.56
C GLY A 35 17.86 18.85 -16.92
N MET A 36 16.56 18.62 -17.13
CA MET A 36 15.91 18.91 -18.42
C MET A 36 14.90 20.06 -18.36
N VAL A 37 13.88 20.00 -17.50
CA VAL A 37 12.83 21.02 -17.44
C VAL A 37 12.50 21.35 -15.99
N VAL A 38 12.41 22.65 -15.69
CA VAL A 38 12.16 23.17 -14.33
C VAL A 38 10.70 22.95 -13.89
N SER A 39 9.77 23.00 -14.85
CA SER A 39 8.34 22.82 -14.58
C SER A 39 7.55 22.40 -15.81
N VAL A 40 6.50 21.59 -15.62
CA VAL A 40 5.49 21.33 -16.64
C VAL A 40 4.12 21.74 -16.11
N GLU A 41 3.37 22.54 -16.86
CA GLU A 41 2.01 22.94 -16.49
C GLU A 41 1.02 21.78 -16.62
N ALA A 42 -0.10 21.88 -15.90
CA ALA A 42 -1.22 20.96 -16.09
C ALA A 42 -1.69 20.99 -17.56
N GLY A 43 -1.95 19.81 -18.12
CA GLY A 43 -2.24 19.60 -19.54
C GLY A 43 -1.01 19.38 -20.43
N GLY A 44 0.20 19.61 -19.92
CA GLY A 44 1.45 19.38 -20.66
C GLY A 44 1.67 17.91 -21.01
N ILE A 45 2.20 17.66 -22.21
CA ILE A 45 2.54 16.30 -22.67
C ILE A 45 3.92 15.91 -22.10
N VAL A 46 3.98 14.72 -21.53
CA VAL A 46 5.21 14.13 -20.98
C VAL A 46 5.44 12.72 -21.53
N VAL A 47 6.68 12.25 -21.50
CA VAL A 47 7.06 10.87 -21.83
C VAL A 47 7.68 10.23 -20.61
N VAL A 48 7.25 9.00 -20.30
CA VAL A 48 7.83 8.18 -19.23
C VAL A 48 9.21 7.72 -19.66
N ILE A 49 10.23 8.05 -18.88
CA ILE A 49 11.62 7.66 -19.14
C ILE A 49 12.13 6.60 -18.15
N GLY A 50 11.40 6.36 -17.06
CA GLY A 50 11.81 5.42 -16.02
C GLY A 50 10.85 5.40 -14.83
N VAL A 51 11.26 4.71 -13.77
CA VAL A 51 10.60 4.68 -12.45
C VAL A 51 11.68 4.91 -11.38
N ASP A 52 11.34 5.70 -10.37
CA ASP A 52 12.13 5.89 -9.15
C ASP A 52 11.32 5.40 -7.94
N ARG A 53 11.93 5.39 -6.76
CA ARG A 53 11.29 5.05 -5.47
C ARG A 53 10.05 5.89 -5.13
N PHE A 54 9.83 7.00 -5.84
CA PHE A 54 8.73 7.95 -5.64
C PHE A 54 7.66 7.92 -6.72
N GLY A 55 7.80 7.10 -7.77
CA GLY A 55 6.84 7.04 -8.88
C GLY A 55 7.50 7.11 -10.25
N LEU A 56 6.75 7.55 -11.26
CA LEU A 56 7.23 7.61 -12.64
C LEU A 56 8.24 8.75 -12.83
N LEU A 57 9.36 8.48 -13.49
CA LEU A 57 10.27 9.51 -13.99
C LEU A 57 9.80 9.94 -15.38
N VAL A 58 9.50 11.23 -15.55
CA VAL A 58 8.94 11.77 -16.80
C VAL A 58 9.74 12.95 -17.33
N ARG A 59 9.70 13.14 -18.65
CA ARG A 59 10.31 14.26 -19.38
C ARG A 59 9.25 14.99 -20.19
N ALA A 60 9.29 16.33 -20.23
CA ALA A 60 8.39 17.11 -21.09
C ALA A 60 8.72 16.92 -22.58
N VAL A 61 7.72 16.85 -23.44
CA VAL A 61 7.91 16.65 -24.90
C VAL A 61 8.36 17.93 -25.63
N GLY A 62 8.48 19.06 -24.92
CA GLY A 62 8.98 20.33 -25.49
C GLY A 62 10.42 20.27 -26.00
N GLU A 63 11.24 19.36 -25.47
CA GLU A 63 12.59 19.04 -25.97
C GLU A 63 12.61 17.58 -26.44
N VAL A 64 12.60 17.35 -27.75
CA VAL A 64 12.53 16.00 -28.33
C VAL A 64 13.91 15.52 -28.79
N PRO A 65 14.64 14.70 -28.01
CA PRO A 65 15.43 13.63 -28.60
C PRO A 65 14.49 12.44 -28.88
N ARG A 66 14.71 11.78 -30.02
CA ARG A 66 13.85 10.70 -30.54
C ARG A 66 13.61 9.64 -29.45
N PRO A 67 12.38 9.11 -29.26
CA PRO A 67 12.08 8.08 -28.26
C PRO A 67 13.03 6.87 -28.33
N GLU A 68 13.50 6.53 -29.53
CA GLU A 68 14.47 5.48 -29.84
C GLU A 68 15.85 5.67 -29.17
N SER A 69 16.18 6.91 -28.75
CA SER A 69 17.46 7.22 -28.11
C SER A 69 17.43 7.10 -26.59
N LEU A 70 16.32 6.67 -25.99
CA LEU A 70 16.19 6.47 -24.55
C LEU A 70 16.71 5.08 -24.15
N THR A 71 17.64 5.03 -23.20
CA THR A 71 18.11 3.79 -22.58
C THR A 71 16.94 3.05 -21.92
N GLY A 72 16.63 1.83 -22.37
CA GLY A 72 15.54 1.01 -21.82
C GLY A 72 14.18 1.15 -22.52
N PHE A 73 14.12 1.81 -23.69
CA PHE A 73 12.92 1.86 -24.52
C PHE A 73 12.36 0.45 -24.81
N GLY A 74 11.05 0.25 -24.57
CA GLY A 74 10.39 -1.06 -24.72
C GLY A 74 10.40 -1.95 -23.47
N THR A 75 11.02 -1.50 -22.37
CA THR A 75 10.99 -2.26 -21.11
C THR A 75 9.71 -1.94 -20.32
N SER A 76 8.93 -2.97 -20.01
CA SER A 76 7.74 -2.87 -19.16
C SER A 76 8.16 -2.57 -17.71
N LEU A 77 7.74 -1.43 -17.16
CA LEU A 77 7.97 -1.11 -15.75
C LEU A 77 6.73 -1.46 -14.94
N THR A 78 6.95 -2.26 -13.90
CA THR A 78 5.94 -2.50 -12.86
C THR A 78 5.94 -1.28 -11.94
N SER A 79 5.27 -0.19 -12.35
CA SER A 79 5.00 0.91 -11.43
C SER A 79 3.85 0.50 -10.51
N HIS A 80 3.98 0.81 -9.22
CA HIS A 80 2.85 0.69 -8.29
C HIS A 80 1.81 1.75 -8.68
N ALA A 81 0.80 1.36 -9.46
CA ALA A 81 -0.39 2.17 -9.68
C ALA A 81 -0.97 2.55 -8.31
N ILE A 82 -1.27 3.84 -8.10
CA ILE A 82 -2.00 4.27 -6.92
C ILE A 82 -3.40 3.64 -7.06
N PRO A 83 -3.78 2.71 -6.18
CA PRO A 83 -5.08 2.06 -6.29
C PRO A 83 -6.17 3.12 -6.20
N ASN A 84 -7.21 2.96 -7.03
CA ASN A 84 -8.37 3.84 -7.06
C ASN A 84 -8.88 4.05 -5.62
N ALA A 85 -9.26 5.29 -5.26
CA ALA A 85 -9.62 5.63 -3.88
C ALA A 85 -10.74 4.75 -3.32
N GLU A 86 -11.63 4.28 -4.21
CA GLU A 86 -12.73 3.38 -3.89
C GLU A 86 -12.25 1.96 -3.52
N ASP A 87 -11.18 1.47 -4.15
CA ASP A 87 -10.57 0.17 -3.85
C ASP A 87 -9.73 0.22 -2.57
N ALA A 88 -9.10 1.37 -2.29
CA ALA A 88 -8.41 1.63 -1.03
C ALA A 88 -9.39 1.64 0.16
N GLU A 89 -10.58 2.23 0.00
CA GLU A 89 -11.61 2.24 1.05
C GLU A 89 -12.18 0.83 1.30
N LYS A 90 -12.39 0.03 0.25
CA LYS A 90 -12.84 -1.36 0.37
C LYS A 90 -11.83 -2.22 1.12
N ARG A 91 -10.54 -2.14 0.76
CA ARG A 91 -9.48 -2.88 1.46
C ARG A 91 -9.38 -2.50 2.93
N TRP A 92 -9.46 -1.21 3.23
CA TRP A 92 -9.42 -0.74 4.62
C TRP A 92 -10.63 -1.20 5.46
N LYS A 93 -11.83 -1.26 4.86
CA LYS A 93 -13.01 -1.83 5.52
C LYS A 93 -12.87 -3.34 5.73
N GLN A 94 -12.27 -4.05 4.78
CA GLN A 94 -12.07 -5.50 4.87
C GLN A 94 -11.02 -5.87 5.92
N GLU A 95 -9.87 -5.19 5.96
CA GLU A 95 -8.84 -5.39 6.99
C GLU A 95 -9.38 -5.10 8.40
N ARG A 96 -10.21 -4.06 8.56
CA ARG A 96 -10.86 -3.78 9.85
C ARG A 96 -11.86 -4.84 10.27
N TRP A 97 -12.56 -5.45 9.30
CA TRP A 97 -13.52 -6.50 9.59
C TRP A 97 -12.79 -7.76 10.08
N GLU A 98 -11.73 -8.18 9.39
CA GLU A 98 -10.92 -9.35 9.76
C GLU A 98 -10.27 -9.15 11.14
N ASN A 99 -9.67 -7.98 11.40
CA ASN A 99 -9.11 -7.67 12.72
C ASN A 99 -10.17 -7.68 13.83
N ARG A 100 -11.39 -7.20 13.57
CA ARG A 100 -12.47 -7.23 14.56
C ARG A 100 -12.94 -8.64 14.88
N VAL A 101 -13.03 -9.51 13.87
CA VAL A 101 -13.42 -10.92 14.06
C VAL A 101 -12.37 -11.66 14.88
N GLN A 102 -11.09 -11.45 14.60
CA GLN A 102 -10.01 -12.10 15.33
C GLN A 102 -9.94 -11.63 16.79
N ILE A 103 -10.06 -10.33 17.05
CA ILE A 103 -10.12 -9.78 18.41
C ILE A 103 -11.35 -10.31 19.16
N ALA A 104 -12.53 -10.33 18.52
CA ALA A 104 -13.74 -10.85 19.15
C ALA A 104 -13.61 -12.34 19.52
N PHE A 105 -12.99 -13.14 18.66
CA PHE A 105 -12.74 -14.57 18.92
C PHE A 105 -11.81 -14.79 20.12
N ILE A 106 -10.73 -14.00 20.24
CA ILE A 106 -9.81 -14.06 21.39
C ILE A 106 -10.54 -13.69 22.68
N ILE A 107 -11.35 -12.63 22.68
CA ILE A 107 -12.14 -12.21 23.85
C ILE A 107 -13.13 -13.32 24.25
N ILE A 108 -13.80 -13.95 23.29
CA ILE A 108 -14.74 -15.05 23.56
C ILE A 108 -14.02 -16.25 24.17
N LEU A 109 -12.86 -16.65 23.64
CA LEU A 109 -12.08 -17.75 24.20
C LEU A 109 -11.59 -17.47 25.63
N ALA A 110 -11.04 -16.27 25.87
CA ALA A 110 -10.62 -15.81 27.18
C ALA A 110 -11.78 -15.77 28.19
N ALA A 111 -13.01 -15.48 27.75
CA ALA A 111 -14.18 -15.51 28.62
C ALA A 111 -14.65 -16.95 28.95
N ILE A 112 -14.53 -17.90 28.01
CA ILE A 112 -15.00 -19.28 28.18
C ILE A 112 -14.08 -20.10 29.09
N PHE A 113 -12.76 -19.92 28.97
CA PHE A 113 -11.77 -20.69 29.72
C PHE A 113 -11.92 -20.65 31.25
N PRO A 114 -12.12 -19.47 31.91
CA PRO A 114 -12.34 -19.40 33.35
C PRO A 114 -13.71 -19.94 33.78
N ILE A 115 -14.72 -19.90 32.91
CA ILE A 115 -16.05 -20.47 33.20
C ILE A 115 -15.96 -22.00 33.27
N VAL A 116 -15.27 -22.63 32.32
CA VAL A 116 -15.07 -24.09 32.31
C VAL A 116 -14.19 -24.53 33.48
N GLY A 117 -13.11 -23.81 33.77
CA GLY A 117 -12.23 -24.08 34.92
C GLY A 117 -12.94 -23.93 36.27
N GLY A 118 -13.78 -22.90 36.42
CA GLY A 118 -14.58 -22.68 37.63
C GLY A 118 -15.65 -23.75 37.84
N PHE A 119 -16.27 -24.26 36.77
CA PHE A 119 -17.25 -25.35 36.87
C PHE A 119 -16.62 -26.69 37.27
N ALA A 120 -15.41 -27.00 36.79
CA ALA A 120 -14.77 -28.28 37.03
C ALA A 120 -14.07 -28.37 38.41
N TYR A 121 -13.54 -27.25 38.93
CA TYR A 121 -12.68 -27.25 40.13
C TYR A 121 -13.12 -26.25 41.21
N GLY A 122 -14.31 -25.65 41.09
CA GLY A 122 -14.82 -24.66 42.05
C GLY A 122 -14.04 -23.34 42.03
N LEU A 123 -14.09 -22.60 43.14
CA LEU A 123 -13.52 -21.25 43.24
C LEU A 123 -11.99 -21.22 43.00
N GLU A 124 -11.28 -22.28 43.39
CA GLU A 124 -9.83 -22.42 43.20
C GLU A 124 -9.46 -22.64 41.72
N GLY A 125 -10.31 -23.35 40.98
CA GLY A 125 -10.20 -23.50 39.52
C GLY A 125 -10.37 -22.20 38.74
N LEU A 126 -11.27 -21.33 39.23
CA LEU A 126 -11.54 -20.04 38.60
C LEU A 126 -10.33 -19.10 38.74
N LEU A 127 -9.68 -19.09 39.91
CA LEU A 127 -8.45 -18.32 40.16
C LEU A 127 -7.28 -18.83 39.30
N LEU A 128 -7.08 -20.15 39.23
CA LEU A 128 -6.03 -20.74 38.38
C LEU A 128 -6.27 -20.47 36.88
N GLY A 129 -7.53 -20.51 36.45
CA GLY A 129 -7.93 -20.15 35.09
C GLY A 129 -7.58 -18.69 34.74
N PHE A 130 -7.91 -17.74 35.63
CA PHE A 130 -7.59 -16.33 35.43
C PHE A 130 -6.08 -16.04 35.41
N ILE A 131 -5.30 -16.72 36.25
CA ILE A 131 -3.83 -16.54 36.30
C ILE A 131 -3.17 -17.07 35.02
N LEU A 132 -3.63 -18.22 34.51
CA LEU A 132 -3.16 -18.77 33.23
C LEU A 132 -3.56 -17.90 32.03
N ASP A 133 -4.78 -17.35 32.04
CA ASP A 133 -5.29 -16.52 30.95
C ASP A 133 -4.55 -15.17 30.87
N LEU A 134 -4.29 -14.51 32.01
CA LEU A 134 -3.47 -13.28 32.06
C LEU A 134 -2.01 -13.49 31.63
N GLY A 135 -1.45 -14.68 31.83
CA GLY A 135 -0.10 -15.05 31.36
C GLY A 135 -0.05 -15.45 29.88
N ALA A 136 -1.12 -16.03 29.35
CA ALA A 136 -1.20 -16.51 27.96
C ALA A 136 -1.48 -15.40 26.94
N ILE A 137 -2.23 -14.35 27.33
CA ILE A 137 -2.55 -13.21 26.45
C ILE A 137 -1.29 -12.50 25.91
N PRO A 138 -0.28 -12.11 26.72
CA PRO A 138 0.95 -11.52 26.19
C PRO A 138 1.79 -12.53 25.39
N PHE A 139 1.73 -13.82 25.71
CA PHE A 139 2.46 -14.87 24.99
C PHE A 139 1.92 -15.06 23.56
N LEU A 140 0.60 -15.04 23.38
CA LEU A 140 -0.06 -15.09 22.08
C LEU A 140 0.17 -13.82 21.25
N TYR A 141 0.25 -12.64 21.88
CA TYR A 141 0.62 -11.40 21.19
C TYR A 141 2.09 -11.38 20.75
N PHE A 142 3.00 -11.92 21.57
CA PHE A 142 4.43 -11.91 21.29
C PHE A 142 4.84 -12.94 20.21
N PHE A 143 4.17 -14.09 20.16
CA PHE A 143 4.44 -15.13 19.15
C PHE A 143 3.49 -15.06 17.94
N GLY A 144 2.29 -14.49 18.07
CA GLY A 144 1.33 -14.35 16.98
C GLY A 144 1.71 -13.32 15.93
N GLY A 145 2.63 -12.40 16.24
CA GLY A 145 3.23 -11.47 15.25
C GLY A 145 4.34 -12.10 14.38
N LEU A 146 4.62 -13.40 14.55
CA LEU A 146 5.70 -14.12 13.86
C LEU A 146 5.19 -15.19 12.86
N LEU A 147 3.87 -15.27 12.61
CA LEU A 147 3.36 -16.04 11.47
C LEU A 147 2.81 -15.07 10.40
N PRO A 148 3.27 -15.22 9.14
CA PRO A 148 2.95 -14.33 8.03
C PRO A 148 1.47 -14.37 7.62
#